data_AF-A0A117QLE8-F1
#
_entry.id   AF-A0A117QLE8-F1
#
_cell.length_a   1.000
_cell.length_b   1.000
_cell.length_c   1.000
_cell.angle_alpha   90.00
_cell.angle_beta   90.00
_cell.angle_gamma   90.00
#
_symmetry.space_group_name_H-M   'P 1'
#
loop_
_entity.id
_entity.type
_entity.pdbx_description
1 polymer ?
#
loop_
_entity_poly.entity_id
_entity_poly.type
_entity_poly.pdbx_seq_one_letter_code
_entity_poly.pdbx_strand_id
1 'polypeptide(L)'
;MTQRNPIAHRPRAITPAVAELHRLAREDFAKGEQQRAAARLARYTPSATAAPIPPATEPSDLDVAISVAQQLLDSDQVLSLREALRLLLRALDAEPRAVQPPAAPHTPVGPGCGAPATVRYEGYSPRDGLAHGSLDLAVYACDDHAGQARTEWIGDLLAYRTTTAGSRCGERFDFTTLRGEHR
;
A
#
# COMPACT_ATOMS: atom_id res chain seq x y z
N MET A 1 -42.21 6.08 -0.73
CA MET A 1 -41.46 7.25 -0.25
C MET A 1 -40.51 6.79 0.84
N THR A 2 -39.29 6.40 0.47
CA THR A 2 -38.29 5.81 1.37
C THR A 2 -37.40 6.94 1.91
N GLN A 3 -37.58 7.26 3.18
CA GLN A 3 -36.86 8.32 3.89
C GLN A 3 -35.41 7.89 4.09
N ARG A 4 -34.48 8.46 3.31
CA ARG A 4 -33.03 8.24 3.48
C ARG A 4 -32.60 8.89 4.79
N ASN A 5 -32.20 8.08 5.76
CA ASN A 5 -31.65 8.55 7.03
C ASN A 5 -30.20 9.03 6.78
N PRO A 6 -29.86 10.30 7.02
CA PRO A 6 -28.49 10.77 6.86
C PRO A 6 -27.64 10.15 7.97
N ILE A 7 -26.67 9.31 7.58
CA ILE A 7 -25.65 8.81 8.49
C ILE A 7 -24.78 10.01 8.88
N ALA A 8 -25.06 10.58 10.04
CA ALA A 8 -24.22 11.58 10.65
C ALA A 8 -22.89 10.91 11.05
N HIS A 9 -21.85 11.09 10.24
CA HIS A 9 -20.49 10.72 10.60
C HIS A 9 -20.09 11.53 11.83
N ARG A 10 -20.22 10.91 13.02
CA ARG A 10 -19.65 11.48 14.23
C ARG A 10 -18.12 11.52 14.05
N PRO A 11 -17.50 12.71 14.13
CA PRO A 11 -16.04 12.78 14.10
C PRO A 11 -15.51 11.97 15.27
N ARG A 12 -14.67 10.99 14.97
CA ARG A 12 -14.03 10.15 15.98
C ARG A 12 -13.18 11.07 16.84
N ALA A 13 -13.47 11.12 18.15
CA ALA A 13 -12.71 11.95 19.07
C ALA A 13 -11.25 11.52 19.01
N ILE A 14 -10.39 12.42 18.53
CA ILE A 14 -8.94 12.22 18.49
C ILE A 14 -8.50 12.17 19.94
N THR A 15 -7.82 11.10 20.34
CA THR A 15 -7.31 10.96 21.70
C THR A 15 -6.31 12.10 21.98
N PRO A 16 -6.23 12.60 23.23
CA PRO A 16 -5.31 13.67 23.58
C PRO A 16 -3.84 13.34 23.21
N ALA A 17 -3.46 12.05 23.24
CA ALA A 17 -2.14 11.59 22.80
C ALA A 17 -1.88 11.84 21.30
N VAL A 18 -2.87 11.62 20.43
CA VAL A 18 -2.73 11.87 18.99
C VAL A 18 -2.72 13.37 18.70
N ALA A 19 -3.52 14.16 19.43
CA ALA A 19 -3.50 15.61 19.31
C ALA A 19 -2.12 16.20 19.69
N GLU A 20 -1.49 15.66 20.72
CA GLU A 20 -0.15 16.05 21.15
C GLU A 20 0.94 15.67 20.14
N LEU A 21 0.85 14.47 19.54
CA LEU A 21 1.74 14.06 18.46
C LEU A 21 1.65 15.02 17.26
N HIS A 22 0.44 15.41 16.86
CA HIS A 22 0.23 16.38 15.78
C HIS A 22 0.78 17.76 16.13
N ARG A 23 0.77 18.17 17.41
CA ARG A 23 1.37 19.43 17.86
C ARG A 23 2.89 19.40 17.69
N LEU A 24 3.55 18.36 18.20
CA LEU A 24 5.01 18.19 18.09
C LEU A 24 5.46 18.12 16.62
N ALA A 25 4.74 17.37 15.78
CA ALA A 25 5.06 17.28 14.35
C ALA A 25 5.01 18.64 13.64
N ARG A 26 4.05 19.51 13.99
CA ARG A 26 3.97 20.87 13.42
C ARG A 26 5.13 21.76 13.88
N GLU A 27 5.57 21.62 15.12
CA GLU A 27 6.70 22.38 15.67
C GLU A 27 8.02 22.00 15.00
N ASP A 28 8.26 20.70 14.83
CA ASP A 28 9.43 20.20 14.11
C ASP A 28 9.43 20.62 12.64
N PHE A 29 8.26 20.58 11.99
CA PHE A 29 8.12 21.06 10.62
C PHE A 29 8.43 22.56 10.50
N ALA A 30 7.89 23.39 11.40
CA ALA A 30 8.14 24.83 11.42
C ALA A 30 9.63 25.14 11.65
N LYS A 31 10.30 24.41 12.55
CA LYS A 31 11.74 24.53 12.78
C LYS A 31 12.54 24.17 11.53
N GLY A 32 12.17 23.09 10.84
CA GLY A 32 12.80 22.68 9.59
C GLY A 32 12.65 23.72 8.48
N GLU A 33 11.47 24.34 8.35
CA GLU A 33 11.23 25.42 7.39
C GLU A 33 12.10 26.65 7.69
N GLN A 34 12.22 27.05 8.95
CA GLN A 34 13.10 28.16 9.35
C GLN A 34 14.56 27.89 9.02
N GLN A 35 15.05 26.66 9.27
CA GLN A 35 16.42 26.28 8.94
C GLN A 35 16.67 26.29 7.43
N ARG A 36 15.73 25.79 6.62
CA ARG A 36 15.81 25.85 5.16
C ARG A 36 15.81 27.28 4.64
N ALA A 37 14.96 28.14 5.19
CA ALA A 37 14.92 29.55 4.84
C ALA A 37 16.24 30.26 5.17
N ALA A 38 16.78 30.03 6.38
CA ALA A 38 18.08 30.57 6.78
C ALA A 38 19.22 30.08 5.88
N ALA A 39 19.25 28.79 5.54
CA ALA A 39 20.25 28.22 4.64
C ALA A 39 20.16 28.79 3.21
N ARG A 40 18.95 29.08 2.72
CA ARG A 40 18.76 29.77 1.44
C ARG A 40 19.32 31.19 1.49
N LEU A 41 19.04 31.95 2.55
CA LEU A 41 19.58 33.30 2.71
C LEU A 41 21.11 33.32 2.84
N ALA A 42 21.70 32.35 3.53
CA ALA A 42 23.16 32.22 3.65
C ALA A 42 23.87 31.94 2.31
N ARG A 43 23.17 31.35 1.32
CA ARG A 43 23.71 31.19 -0.05
C ARG A 43 23.70 32.48 -0.85
N TYR A 44 22.87 33.46 -0.47
CA TYR A 44 22.70 34.72 -1.16
C TYR A 44 23.40 35.90 -0.49
N THR A 45 24.00 35.74 0.69
CA THR A 45 24.93 36.75 1.21
C THR A 45 26.14 36.84 0.28
N PRO A 46 26.31 37.95 -0.45
CA PRO A 46 27.43 38.08 -1.37
C PRO A 46 28.70 38.14 -0.52
N SER A 47 29.52 37.09 -0.61
CA SER A 47 30.86 37.09 -0.05
C SER A 47 31.65 38.19 -0.75
N ALA A 48 31.88 39.32 -0.07
CA ALA A 48 32.54 40.50 -0.62
C ALA A 48 34.03 40.30 -0.92
N THR A 49 34.55 39.10 -0.71
CA THR A 49 35.88 38.66 -1.13
C THR A 49 35.72 37.66 -2.26
N ALA A 50 35.87 38.15 -3.50
CA ALA A 50 35.96 37.34 -4.71
C ALA A 50 37.23 36.47 -4.62
N ALA A 51 37.11 35.31 -4.00
CA ALA A 51 38.08 34.25 -4.16
C ALA A 51 38.02 33.75 -5.62
N PRO A 52 39.17 33.38 -6.22
CA PRO A 52 39.20 32.83 -7.56
C PRO A 52 38.27 31.62 -7.64
N ILE A 53 37.36 31.63 -8.61
CA ILE A 53 36.42 30.54 -8.87
C ILE A 53 37.25 29.28 -9.14
N PRO A 54 37.18 28.24 -8.29
CA PRO A 54 37.85 26.99 -8.59
C PRO A 54 37.29 26.44 -9.91
N PRO A 55 38.13 25.82 -10.76
CA PRO A 55 37.66 25.22 -12.00
C PRO A 55 36.52 24.25 -11.66
N ALA A 56 35.43 24.32 -12.43
CA ALA A 56 34.29 23.46 -12.22
C ALA A 56 34.74 22.00 -12.38
N THR A 57 34.73 21.25 -11.28
CA THR A 57 34.94 19.81 -11.31
C THR A 57 33.80 19.21 -12.12
N GLU A 58 34.13 18.39 -13.12
CA GLU A 58 33.09 17.62 -13.81
C GLU A 58 32.31 16.79 -12.79
N PRO A 59 30.96 16.81 -12.85
CA PRO A 59 30.15 16.01 -11.95
C PRO A 59 30.45 14.55 -12.21
N SER A 60 30.64 13.78 -11.14
CA SER A 60 30.80 12.34 -11.27
C SER A 60 29.49 11.71 -11.75
N ASP A 61 29.57 10.52 -12.36
CA ASP A 61 28.37 9.76 -12.76
C ASP A 61 27.40 9.55 -11.58
N LEU A 62 27.92 9.46 -10.35
CA LEU A 62 27.14 9.38 -9.13
C LEU A 62 26.38 10.69 -8.86
N ASP A 63 27.01 11.86 -9.03
CA ASP A 63 26.37 13.16 -8.85
C ASP A 63 25.23 13.36 -9.87
N VAL A 64 25.45 12.91 -11.11
CA VAL A 64 24.42 12.92 -12.16
C VAL A 64 23.25 12.02 -11.78
N ALA A 65 23.52 10.79 -11.32
CA ALA A 65 22.47 9.86 -10.89
C ALA A 65 21.63 10.40 -9.71
N ILE A 66 22.28 11.01 -8.72
CA ILE A 66 21.61 11.65 -7.58
C ILE A 66 20.72 12.80 -8.07
N SER A 67 21.22 13.66 -8.95
CA SER A 67 20.46 14.80 -9.48
C SER A 67 19.19 14.37 -10.24
N VAL A 68 19.31 13.33 -11.08
CA VAL A 68 18.17 12.76 -11.82
C VAL A 68 17.14 12.14 -10.86
N ALA A 69 17.58 11.42 -9.84
CA ALA A 69 16.68 10.84 -8.84
C ALA A 69 15.92 11.92 -8.06
N GLN A 70 16.59 13.02 -7.68
CA GLN A 70 15.93 14.18 -7.06
C GLN A 70 14.89 14.81 -8.00
N GLN A 71 15.23 15.00 -9.27
CA GLN A 71 14.32 15.60 -10.25
C GLN A 71 13.07 14.73 -10.48
N LEU A 72 13.21 13.40 -10.45
CA LEU A 72 12.08 12.46 -10.55
C LEU A 72 11.20 12.48 -9.29
N LEU A 73 11.79 12.65 -8.10
CA LEU A 73 11.07 12.81 -6.84
C LEU A 73 10.28 14.12 -6.80
N ASP A 74 10.87 15.22 -7.30
CA ASP A 74 10.25 16.54 -7.32
C ASP A 74 9.14 16.67 -8.38
N SER A 75 9.09 15.76 -9.37
CA SER A 75 8.14 15.83 -10.49
C SER A 75 6.73 15.29 -10.18
N ASP A 76 6.45 14.87 -8.94
CA ASP A 76 5.16 14.29 -8.50
C ASP A 76 4.66 13.06 -9.31
N GLN A 77 5.50 12.55 -10.21
CA GLN A 77 5.24 11.37 -11.04
C GLN A 77 5.69 10.10 -10.31
N VAL A 78 5.09 9.84 -9.16
CA VAL A 78 5.41 8.68 -8.30
C VAL A 78 5.30 7.35 -9.06
N LEU A 79 4.39 7.26 -10.04
CA LEU A 79 4.24 6.09 -10.90
C LEU A 79 5.44 5.88 -11.84
N SER A 80 5.94 6.96 -12.47
CA SER A 80 7.10 6.93 -13.36
C SER A 80 8.37 6.57 -12.59
N LEU A 81 8.54 7.10 -11.38
CA LEU A 81 9.66 6.76 -10.50
C LEU A 81 9.63 5.28 -10.11
N ARG A 82 8.46 4.75 -9.74
CA ARG A 82 8.31 3.35 -9.33
C ARG A 82 8.65 2.38 -10.46
N GLU A 83 8.27 2.71 -11.69
CA GLU A 83 8.59 1.88 -12.86
C GLU A 83 10.07 2.01 -13.26
N ALA A 84 10.64 3.21 -13.21
CA ALA A 84 12.08 3.42 -13.43
C ALA A 84 12.93 2.65 -12.41
N LEU A 85 12.54 2.68 -11.13
CA LEU A 85 13.20 1.92 -10.07
C LEU A 85 13.10 0.41 -10.31
N ARG A 86 11.92 -0.05 -10.77
CA ARG A 86 11.70 -1.47 -11.11
C ARG A 86 12.64 -1.92 -12.23
N LEU A 87 12.73 -1.13 -13.31
CA LEU A 87 13.61 -1.42 -14.44
C LEU A 87 15.08 -1.41 -14.05
N LEU A 88 15.50 -0.44 -13.22
CA LEU A 88 16.86 -0.36 -12.71
C LEU A 88 17.24 -1.58 -11.86
N LEU A 89 16.37 -1.95 -10.91
CA LEU A 89 16.60 -3.10 -10.05
C LEU A 89 16.63 -4.42 -10.85
N ARG A 90 15.82 -4.53 -11.90
CA ARG A 90 15.87 -5.66 -12.83
C ARG A 90 17.18 -5.71 -13.63
N ALA A 91 17.68 -4.58 -14.10
CA ALA A 91 18.97 -4.52 -14.81
C ALA A 91 20.17 -4.88 -13.92
N LEU A 92 20.05 -4.66 -12.61
CA LEU A 92 21.06 -5.00 -11.61
C LEU A 92 20.91 -6.42 -11.03
N ASP A 93 19.94 -7.22 -11.51
CA ASP A 93 19.52 -8.49 -10.88
C ASP A 93 19.23 -8.36 -9.38
N ALA A 94 18.87 -7.14 -8.94
CA ALA A 94 18.57 -6.77 -7.57
C ALA A 94 17.05 -6.59 -7.37
N GLU A 95 16.23 -7.23 -8.20
CA GLU A 95 14.77 -7.12 -8.09
C GLU A 95 14.40 -7.62 -6.68
N PRO A 96 13.79 -6.76 -5.83
CA PRO A 96 13.48 -7.13 -4.46
C PRO A 96 12.52 -8.29 -4.55
N ARG A 97 13.03 -9.48 -4.22
CA ARG A 97 12.23 -10.69 -4.12
C ARG A 97 11.10 -10.31 -3.20
N ALA A 98 9.88 -10.21 -3.74
CA ALA A 98 8.74 -9.73 -2.97
C ALA A 98 8.74 -10.54 -1.67
N VAL A 99 9.07 -9.88 -0.56
CA VAL A 99 9.02 -10.52 0.75
C VAL A 99 7.55 -10.78 0.91
N GLN A 100 7.15 -12.01 0.59
CA GLN A 100 5.78 -12.43 0.72
C GLN A 100 5.45 -12.15 2.18
N PRO A 101 4.54 -11.20 2.47
CA PRO A 101 4.21 -10.89 3.85
C PRO A 101 3.92 -12.22 4.55
N PRO A 102 4.43 -12.43 5.78
CA PRO A 102 4.26 -13.70 6.48
C PRO A 102 2.79 -14.06 6.36
N ALA A 103 2.53 -15.19 5.70
CA ALA A 103 1.18 -15.57 5.33
C ALA A 103 0.32 -15.43 6.59
N ALA A 104 -0.69 -14.56 6.53
CA ALA A 104 -1.61 -14.44 7.64
C ALA A 104 -2.07 -15.85 8.02
N PRO A 105 -2.17 -16.18 9.32
CA PRO A 105 -2.46 -17.54 9.75
C PRO A 105 -3.74 -18.03 9.06
N HIS A 106 -3.56 -18.90 8.08
CA HIS A 106 -4.65 -19.53 7.36
C HIS A 106 -5.25 -20.55 8.32
N THR A 107 -6.48 -20.31 8.75
CA THR A 107 -7.22 -21.31 9.51
C THR A 107 -7.75 -22.33 8.49
N PRO A 108 -7.31 -23.60 8.50
CA PRO A 108 -7.91 -24.62 7.64
C PRO A 108 -9.35 -24.85 8.11
N VAL A 109 -10.33 -24.44 7.31
CA VAL A 109 -11.75 -24.53 7.68
C VAL A 109 -12.59 -25.18 6.58
N GLY A 110 -11.97 -25.60 5.47
CA GLY A 110 -12.61 -26.47 4.48
C GLY A 110 -12.02 -27.89 4.51
N PRO A 111 -12.78 -28.93 4.12
CA PRO A 111 -12.29 -30.30 3.89
C PRO A 111 -11.35 -30.41 2.67
N GLY A 112 -10.64 -29.34 2.32
CA GLY A 112 -9.78 -29.32 1.14
C GLY A 112 -8.69 -30.39 1.22
N CYS A 113 -8.32 -30.93 0.06
CA CYS A 113 -7.32 -32.00 -0.02
C CYS A 113 -5.87 -31.51 0.10
N GLY A 114 -5.63 -30.20 0.24
CA GLY A 114 -4.29 -29.62 0.29
C GLY A 114 -3.53 -29.60 -1.06
N ALA A 115 -4.12 -30.14 -2.13
CA ALA A 115 -3.59 -30.04 -3.49
C ALA A 115 -3.45 -28.57 -3.93
N PRO A 116 -2.61 -28.25 -4.93
CA PRO A 116 -2.54 -26.90 -5.47
C PRO A 116 -3.91 -26.40 -5.90
N ALA A 117 -4.29 -25.20 -5.44
CA ALA A 117 -5.53 -24.59 -5.86
C ALA A 117 -5.41 -24.10 -7.31
N THR A 118 -6.42 -24.41 -8.11
CA THR A 118 -6.56 -23.94 -9.50
C THR A 118 -7.52 -22.76 -9.58
N VAL A 119 -8.38 -22.60 -8.57
CA VAL A 119 -9.37 -21.54 -8.49
C VAL A 119 -9.34 -20.85 -7.14
N ARG A 120 -9.72 -19.57 -7.14
CA ARG A 120 -10.04 -18.79 -5.96
C ARG A 120 -11.48 -18.31 -6.09
N TYR A 121 -12.25 -18.47 -5.03
CA TYR A 121 -13.56 -17.85 -4.90
C TYR A 121 -13.47 -16.68 -3.93
N GLU A 122 -13.97 -15.54 -4.35
CA GLU A 122 -14.09 -14.31 -3.57
C GLU A 122 -15.55 -14.17 -3.14
N GLY A 123 -15.80 -14.12 -1.83
CA GLY A 123 -17.10 -13.97 -1.21
C GLY A 123 -17.35 -12.52 -0.80
N TYR A 124 -18.40 -11.92 -1.36
CA TYR A 124 -18.78 -10.54 -1.09
C TYR A 124 -20.07 -10.45 -0.28
N SER A 125 -20.06 -9.65 0.78
CA SER A 125 -21.30 -9.24 1.44
C SER A 125 -21.97 -8.12 0.63
N PRO A 126 -23.30 -8.15 0.44
CA PRO A 126 -24.02 -7.05 -0.18
C PRO A 126 -23.80 -5.73 0.59
N ARG A 127 -23.67 -4.62 -0.13
CA ARG A 127 -23.61 -3.27 0.46
C ARG A 127 -24.50 -2.32 -0.34
N ASP A 128 -25.51 -1.74 0.31
CA ASP A 128 -26.35 -0.62 -0.13
C ASP A 128 -26.41 -0.35 -1.65
N GLY A 129 -26.89 -1.34 -2.42
CA GLY A 129 -27.14 -1.18 -3.86
C GLY A 129 -25.91 -1.23 -4.77
N LEU A 130 -24.72 -1.53 -4.25
CA LEU A 130 -23.54 -1.83 -5.07
C LEU A 130 -23.59 -3.29 -5.53
N ALA A 131 -23.33 -3.52 -6.82
CA ALA A 131 -23.32 -4.86 -7.43
C ALA A 131 -22.26 -5.79 -6.82
N HIS A 132 -21.16 -5.22 -6.35
CA HIS A 132 -20.10 -5.91 -5.62
C HIS A 132 -19.90 -5.16 -4.31
N GLY A 133 -20.40 -5.70 -3.21
CA GLY A 133 -20.25 -5.08 -1.90
C GLY A 133 -18.83 -5.25 -1.36
N SER A 134 -18.66 -5.57 -0.08
CA SER A 134 -17.32 -5.71 0.51
C SER A 134 -16.78 -7.13 0.36
N LEU A 135 -15.49 -7.26 -0.01
CA LEU A 135 -14.80 -8.57 -0.05
C LEU A 135 -14.56 -9.05 1.38
N ASP A 136 -15.31 -10.04 1.81
CA ASP A 136 -15.29 -10.53 3.19
C ASP A 136 -14.46 -11.81 3.32
N LEU A 137 -14.47 -12.66 2.29
CA LEU A 137 -13.83 -13.97 2.33
C LEU A 137 -13.15 -14.27 0.99
N ALA A 138 -12.00 -14.95 1.03
CA ALA A 138 -11.49 -15.68 -0.12
C ALA A 138 -11.23 -17.13 0.26
N VAL A 139 -11.63 -18.08 -0.59
CA VAL A 139 -11.33 -19.51 -0.44
C VAL A 139 -10.62 -20.03 -1.68
N TYR A 140 -9.72 -20.98 -1.49
CA TYR A 140 -8.91 -21.55 -2.55
C TYR A 140 -9.25 -23.03 -2.72
N ALA A 141 -9.47 -23.47 -3.96
CA ALA A 141 -9.87 -24.85 -4.25
C ALA A 141 -9.14 -25.39 -5.49
N CYS A 142 -8.90 -26.71 -5.51
CA CYS A 142 -8.61 -27.41 -6.75
C CYS A 142 -9.90 -27.61 -7.56
N ASP A 143 -9.79 -28.11 -8.79
CA ASP A 143 -10.95 -28.29 -9.66
C ASP A 143 -11.98 -29.25 -9.06
N ASP A 144 -11.53 -30.32 -8.39
CA ASP A 144 -12.41 -31.32 -7.74
C ASP A 144 -13.28 -30.70 -6.64
N HIS A 145 -12.73 -29.73 -5.89
CA HIS A 145 -13.44 -29.06 -4.79
C HIS A 145 -14.06 -27.72 -5.19
N ALA A 146 -13.92 -27.28 -6.45
CA ALA A 146 -14.38 -25.96 -6.88
C ALA A 146 -15.89 -25.76 -6.69
N GLY A 147 -16.68 -26.80 -6.97
CA GLY A 147 -18.14 -26.79 -6.75
C GLY A 147 -18.49 -26.59 -5.27
N GLN A 148 -17.90 -27.41 -4.40
CA GLN A 148 -18.12 -27.34 -2.95
C GLN A 148 -17.65 -26.01 -2.36
N ALA A 149 -16.50 -25.50 -2.81
CA ALA A 149 -15.97 -24.22 -2.38
C ALA A 149 -16.93 -23.07 -2.69
N ARG A 150 -17.55 -23.09 -3.88
CA ARG A 150 -18.50 -22.07 -4.31
C ARG A 150 -19.78 -22.04 -3.47
N THR A 151 -20.31 -23.21 -3.09
CA THR A 151 -21.65 -23.31 -2.47
C THR A 151 -21.60 -23.47 -0.96
N GLU A 152 -20.59 -24.15 -0.42
CA GLU A 152 -20.50 -24.47 1.01
C GLU A 152 -19.45 -23.62 1.72
N TRP A 153 -18.24 -23.48 1.16
CA TRP A 153 -17.15 -22.80 1.88
C TRP A 153 -17.30 -21.28 1.88
N ILE A 154 -17.91 -20.72 0.83
CA ILE A 154 -18.25 -19.29 0.75
C ILE A 154 -19.47 -18.94 1.61
N GLY A 155 -20.34 -19.92 1.92
CA GLY A 155 -21.59 -19.70 2.65
C GLY A 155 -22.57 -18.82 1.87
N ASP A 156 -23.21 -17.87 2.56
CA ASP A 156 -24.26 -17.00 1.99
C ASP A 156 -23.71 -15.80 1.21
N LEU A 157 -22.39 -15.69 1.04
CA LEU A 157 -21.76 -14.58 0.33
C LEU A 157 -21.91 -14.73 -1.19
N LEU A 158 -21.92 -13.61 -1.92
CA LEU A 158 -21.89 -13.64 -3.38
C LEU A 158 -20.52 -14.11 -3.86
N ALA A 159 -20.46 -15.30 -4.46
CA ALA A 159 -19.22 -15.91 -4.93
C ALA A 159 -18.81 -15.43 -6.33
N TYR A 160 -17.58 -14.91 -6.44
CA TYR A 160 -16.92 -14.59 -7.71
C TYR A 160 -15.70 -15.48 -7.91
N ARG A 161 -15.54 -16.06 -9.11
CA ARG A 161 -14.42 -16.98 -9.42
C ARG A 161 -13.29 -16.21 -10.09
N THR A 162 -12.08 -16.38 -9.58
CA THR A 162 -10.84 -15.95 -10.22
C THR A 162 -9.90 -17.14 -10.39
N THR A 163 -9.01 -17.07 -11.39
CA THR A 163 -7.89 -18.00 -11.50
C THR A 163 -6.85 -17.65 -10.44
N THR A 164 -6.23 -18.65 -9.82
CA THR A 164 -5.26 -18.42 -8.74
C THR A 164 -3.88 -18.97 -9.09
N ALA A 165 -2.86 -18.38 -8.47
CA ALA A 165 -1.50 -18.89 -8.48
C ALA A 165 -0.98 -18.87 -7.03
N GLY A 166 -0.70 -20.04 -6.46
CA GLY A 166 0.17 -20.16 -5.28
C GLY A 166 -0.46 -20.56 -3.94
N SER A 167 -1.77 -20.88 -3.87
CA SER A 167 -2.43 -21.36 -2.64
C SER A 167 -2.77 -22.85 -2.68
N ARG A 168 -3.10 -23.42 -1.52
CA ARG A 168 -3.57 -24.82 -1.41
C ARG A 168 -5.09 -24.90 -1.28
N CYS A 169 -5.65 -25.98 -1.82
CA CYS A 169 -7.05 -26.32 -1.69
C CYS A 169 -7.44 -26.46 -0.21
N GLY A 170 -8.45 -25.70 0.21
CA GLY A 170 -8.93 -25.62 1.59
C GLY A 170 -8.38 -24.43 2.38
N GLU A 171 -7.42 -23.68 1.83
CA GLU A 171 -7.01 -22.41 2.41
C GLU A 171 -8.13 -21.38 2.29
N ARG A 172 -8.22 -20.50 3.29
CA ARG A 172 -9.13 -19.36 3.29
C ARG A 172 -8.45 -18.12 3.87
N PHE A 173 -8.93 -16.96 3.46
CA PHE A 173 -8.53 -15.67 3.98
C PHE A 173 -9.77 -14.87 4.37
N ASP A 174 -9.91 -14.57 5.67
CA ASP A 174 -11.02 -13.80 6.21
C ASP A 174 -10.64 -12.32 6.32
N PHE A 175 -11.18 -11.50 5.42
CA PHE A 175 -10.94 -10.07 5.37
C PHE A 175 -11.72 -9.28 6.42
N THR A 176 -12.74 -9.88 7.05
CA THR A 176 -13.50 -9.20 8.11
C THR A 176 -12.63 -8.96 9.34
N THR A 177 -11.71 -9.89 9.62
CA THR A 177 -10.74 -9.78 10.72
C THR A 177 -9.79 -8.58 10.58
N LEU A 178 -9.42 -8.22 9.35
CA LEU A 178 -8.55 -7.07 9.08
C LEU A 178 -9.24 -5.72 9.29
N ARG A 179 -10.57 -5.67 9.21
CA ARG A 179 -11.32 -4.41 9.37
C ARG A 179 -11.52 -4.02 10.83
N GLY A 180 -11.15 -4.89 11.77
CA GLY A 180 -11.45 -4.70 13.18
C GLY A 180 -12.95 -4.79 13.49
N GLU A 181 -13.75 -5.34 12.57
CA GLU A 181 -15.16 -5.66 12.78
C GLU A 181 -15.22 -6.99 13.55
N HIS A 182 -14.94 -6.95 14.86
CA HIS A 182 -15.27 -8.07 15.73
C HIS A 182 -16.80 -8.18 15.79
N ARG A 183 -17.34 -9.25 15.20
CA ARG A 183 -18.73 -9.69 15.41
C ARG A 183 -18.97 -10.05 16.86
#